data_AF-A0A5C7SDQ1-F1
#
_entry.id   AF-A0A5C7SDQ1-F1
#
_cell.length_a   1.000
_cell.length_b   1.000
_cell.length_c   1.000
_cell.angle_alpha   90.00
_cell.angle_beta   90.00
_cell.angle_gamma   90.00
#
_symmetry.space_group_name_H-M   'P 1'
#
loop_
_entity.id
_entity.type
_entity.pdbx_description
1 polymer ?
#
loop_
_entity_poly.entity_id
_entity_poly.type
_entity_poly.pdbx_seq_one_letter_code
_entity_poly.pdbx_strand_id
1 'polypeptide(L)'
;MTFPTIQLPQRALTLARNVITMPKVIYFSLPVLIALTAFMAVSETPGILRDWTINQSPTQVDSGNISDGKCSTRKGFFTNCSAHLTYTYKGQSYDKDVEIMFVDIHAGDYDTDIVISGDHPELATLSLGLDMLWNRIITLAVFVALLGGACIVMIFQILRVWNVCGQLHRPALLEPVPVEITAFQRRGKRLTVTYADKVAGKQTGRAAHTRFEPGQEPLIVGEKAGKSVALAVWHGNTSLPVLLDNRLERIELTAEERANALAPLAAAFGGRPPELVAQGKKGPSIKARLARVLLIILLFIAGIFGYWLWYVTSAGSQFTSPGMDLNNMMPAPINRWGCDQLKKRFGDQRAPFGCTASDYTSWK
;
A
#
# COMPACT_ATOMS: atom_id res chain seq x y z
N MET A 1 -23.44 -19.40 21.72
CA MET A 1 -24.70 -18.70 21.40
C MET A 1 -25.24 -19.31 20.13
N THR A 2 -26.41 -19.94 20.19
CA THR A 2 -27.14 -20.45 19.04
C THR A 2 -28.09 -19.35 18.57
N PHE A 3 -28.03 -18.98 17.29
CA PHE A 3 -28.98 -18.03 16.70
C PHE A 3 -30.13 -18.82 16.06
N PRO A 4 -31.37 -18.30 16.11
CA PRO A 4 -32.47 -18.93 15.40
C PRO A 4 -32.16 -18.92 13.90
N THR A 5 -32.52 -20.01 13.22
CA THR A 5 -32.25 -20.23 11.79
C THR A 5 -33.56 -20.47 11.04
N ILE A 6 -33.53 -20.25 9.73
CA ILE A 6 -34.61 -20.66 8.81
C ILE A 6 -34.52 -22.14 8.47
N GLN A 7 -35.66 -22.72 8.09
CA GLN A 7 -35.73 -24.06 7.50
C GLN A 7 -35.89 -23.93 5.98
N LEU A 8 -34.80 -24.14 5.24
CA LEU A 8 -34.82 -24.13 3.77
C LEU A 8 -35.15 -25.52 3.23
N PRO A 9 -35.86 -25.62 2.09
CA PRO A 9 -36.15 -26.91 1.48
C PRO A 9 -34.85 -27.57 1.01
N GLN A 10 -34.76 -28.90 1.13
CA GLN A 10 -33.60 -29.69 0.71
C GLN A 10 -33.58 -29.92 -0.81
N ARG A 11 -33.76 -28.86 -1.60
CA ARG A 11 -33.66 -28.88 -3.05
C ARG A 11 -32.68 -27.81 -3.52
N ALA A 12 -32.18 -27.97 -4.73
CA ALA A 12 -31.31 -26.97 -5.34
C ALA A 12 -32.11 -25.68 -5.62
N LEU A 13 -31.62 -24.55 -5.12
CA LEU A 13 -32.25 -23.24 -5.24
C LEU A 13 -31.29 -22.27 -5.93
N THR A 14 -31.87 -21.27 -6.60
CA THR A 14 -31.11 -20.17 -7.20
C THR A 14 -31.22 -18.93 -6.34
N LEU A 15 -30.25 -18.02 -6.47
CA LEU A 15 -30.23 -16.73 -5.79
C LEU A 15 -30.31 -15.59 -6.79
N ALA A 16 -30.91 -14.48 -6.36
CA ALA A 16 -31.10 -13.30 -7.18
C ALA A 16 -29.77 -12.71 -7.70
N ARG A 17 -29.84 -12.08 -8.88
CA ARG A 17 -28.71 -11.36 -9.51
C ARG A 17 -28.20 -10.24 -8.62
N ASN A 18 -26.88 -10.02 -8.65
CA ASN A 18 -26.23 -8.82 -8.11
C ASN A 18 -26.45 -8.57 -6.61
N VAL A 19 -26.74 -9.62 -5.83
CA VAL A 19 -26.90 -9.55 -4.38
C VAL A 19 -25.59 -9.26 -3.65
N ILE A 20 -24.44 -9.61 -4.23
CA ILE A 20 -23.12 -9.18 -3.75
C ILE A 20 -22.61 -8.09 -4.69
N THR A 21 -22.16 -7.00 -4.11
CA THR A 21 -21.66 -5.83 -4.83
C THR A 21 -20.29 -5.42 -4.31
N MET A 22 -19.53 -4.72 -5.14
CA MET A 22 -18.31 -4.03 -4.69
C MET A 22 -18.58 -2.54 -4.47
N PRO A 23 -17.89 -1.90 -3.51
CA PRO A 23 -17.87 -0.46 -3.42
C PRO A 23 -17.43 0.15 -4.76
N LYS A 24 -18.24 1.08 -5.30
CA LYS A 24 -17.94 1.76 -6.58
C LYS A 24 -16.56 2.43 -6.61
N VAL A 25 -16.10 2.87 -5.44
CA VAL A 25 -14.78 3.46 -5.26
C VAL A 25 -13.67 2.54 -5.78
N ILE A 26 -13.77 1.22 -5.58
CA ILE A 26 -12.74 0.26 -6.02
C ILE A 26 -12.60 0.27 -7.55
N TYR A 27 -13.71 0.32 -8.29
CA TYR A 27 -13.69 0.34 -9.76
C TYR A 27 -13.07 1.62 -10.33
N PHE A 28 -13.22 2.75 -9.63
CA PHE A 28 -12.61 4.01 -10.03
C PHE A 28 -11.15 4.12 -9.57
N SER A 29 -10.84 3.66 -8.35
CA SER A 29 -9.49 3.78 -7.78
C SER A 29 -8.49 2.83 -8.43
N LEU A 30 -8.94 1.64 -8.88
CA LEU A 30 -8.07 0.65 -9.51
C LEU A 30 -7.36 1.19 -10.78
N PRO A 31 -8.05 1.70 -11.82
CA PRO A 31 -7.38 2.22 -13.00
C PRO A 31 -6.49 3.43 -12.68
N VAL A 32 -6.91 4.28 -11.74
CA VAL A 32 -6.09 5.42 -11.29
C VAL A 32 -4.78 4.95 -10.64
N LEU A 33 -4.84 3.94 -9.76
CA LEU A 33 -3.66 3.38 -9.10
C LEU A 33 -2.74 2.64 -10.09
N ILE A 34 -3.30 1.91 -11.06
CA ILE A 34 -2.52 1.28 -12.14
C ILE A 34 -1.81 2.36 -12.96
N ALA A 35 -2.53 3.39 -13.40
CA ALA A 35 -1.95 4.49 -14.18
C ALA A 35 -0.84 5.21 -13.40
N LEU A 36 -1.05 5.49 -12.12
CA LEU A 36 -0.04 6.11 -11.26
C LEU A 36 1.20 5.23 -11.10
N THR A 37 1.01 3.93 -10.85
CA THR A 37 2.12 2.97 -10.69
C THR A 37 2.92 2.84 -11.99
N ALA A 38 2.23 2.74 -13.13
CA ALA A 38 2.86 2.65 -14.44
C ALA A 38 3.60 3.94 -14.80
N PHE A 39 2.99 5.11 -14.54
CA PHE A 39 3.63 6.41 -14.75
C PHE A 39 4.94 6.52 -13.96
N MET A 40 4.91 6.21 -12.66
CA MET A 40 6.12 6.23 -11.81
C MET A 40 7.19 5.25 -12.30
N ALA A 41 6.81 4.03 -12.67
CA ALA A 41 7.76 3.05 -13.19
C ALA A 41 8.39 3.53 -14.50
N VAL A 42 7.59 4.05 -15.44
CA VAL A 42 8.09 4.47 -16.76
C VAL A 42 8.90 5.76 -16.68
N SER A 43 8.56 6.70 -15.80
CA SER A 43 9.30 7.97 -15.68
C SER A 43 10.67 7.79 -15.04
N GLU A 44 10.77 6.99 -13.98
CA GLU A 44 12.00 6.89 -13.18
C GLU A 44 13.00 5.87 -13.70
N THR A 45 12.51 4.79 -14.32
CA THR A 45 13.36 3.65 -14.72
C THR A 45 14.47 4.00 -15.71
N PRO A 46 14.26 4.83 -16.75
CA PRO A 46 15.31 5.15 -17.71
C PRO A 46 16.53 5.82 -17.05
N GLY A 47 16.30 6.77 -16.14
CA GLY A 47 17.38 7.44 -15.41
C GLY A 47 18.13 6.48 -14.49
N ILE A 48 17.41 5.59 -13.79
CA ILE A 48 18.02 4.57 -12.92
C ILE A 48 18.86 3.58 -13.74
N LEU A 49 18.36 3.12 -14.89
CA LEU A 49 19.09 2.19 -15.76
C LEU A 49 20.36 2.84 -16.31
N ARG A 50 20.29 4.10 -16.75
CA ARG A 50 21.46 4.85 -17.21
C ARG A 50 22.52 4.96 -16.12
N ASP A 51 22.13 5.42 -14.94
CA ASP A 51 23.06 5.65 -13.83
C ASP A 51 23.61 4.31 -13.30
N TRP A 52 22.83 3.22 -13.38
CA TRP A 52 23.31 1.87 -13.08
C TRP A 52 24.35 1.36 -14.08
N THR A 53 24.19 1.63 -15.38
CA THR A 53 25.20 1.32 -16.40
C THR A 53 26.49 2.11 -16.15
N ILE A 54 26.40 3.40 -15.82
CA ILE A 54 27.56 4.23 -15.49
C ILE A 54 28.30 3.69 -14.25
N ASN A 55 27.55 3.22 -13.24
CA ASN A 55 28.12 2.65 -12.02
C ASN A 55 28.96 1.37 -12.24
N GLN A 56 28.85 0.70 -13.39
CA GLN A 56 29.67 -0.50 -13.68
C GLN A 56 31.11 -0.15 -14.08
N SER A 57 31.30 0.98 -14.77
CA SER A 57 32.62 1.46 -15.22
C SER A 57 32.76 2.98 -15.00
N PRO A 58 32.65 3.46 -13.76
CA PRO A 58 32.62 4.90 -13.48
C PRO A 58 34.00 5.52 -13.74
N THR A 59 34.04 6.55 -14.59
CA THR A 59 35.25 7.32 -14.90
C THR A 59 34.96 8.80 -14.68
N GLN A 60 35.74 9.47 -13.83
CA GLN A 60 35.62 10.91 -13.60
C GLN A 60 36.30 11.69 -14.74
N VAL A 61 35.70 12.82 -15.14
CA VAL A 61 36.24 13.69 -16.20
C VAL A 61 36.75 14.98 -15.59
N ASP A 62 38.07 15.17 -15.58
CA ASP A 62 38.72 16.34 -14.97
C ASP A 62 38.55 17.64 -15.79
N SER A 63 38.05 17.55 -17.03
CA SER A 63 37.90 18.68 -17.97
C SER A 63 36.48 18.77 -18.54
N GLY A 64 35.53 19.14 -17.69
CA GLY A 64 34.15 19.44 -18.08
C GLY A 64 33.58 20.62 -17.30
N ASN A 65 32.57 21.26 -17.87
CA ASN A 65 31.87 22.39 -17.28
C ASN A 65 30.43 21.99 -16.95
N ILE A 66 30.00 22.33 -15.74
CA ILE A 66 28.64 22.16 -15.25
C ILE A 66 27.98 23.54 -15.26
N SER A 67 26.96 23.73 -16.12
CA SER A 67 26.18 24.96 -16.19
C SER A 67 24.73 24.72 -15.79
N ASP A 68 24.04 25.77 -15.37
CA ASP A 68 22.60 25.77 -15.03
C ASP A 68 22.17 24.74 -13.97
N GLY A 69 23.08 24.39 -13.06
CA GLY A 69 22.83 23.53 -11.92
C GLY A 69 21.77 24.11 -10.98
N LYS A 70 20.62 23.44 -10.84
CA LYS A 70 19.53 23.86 -9.96
C LYS A 70 18.90 22.68 -9.26
N CYS A 71 18.92 22.71 -7.93
CA CYS A 71 18.20 21.76 -7.09
C CYS A 71 16.98 22.41 -6.42
N SER A 72 15.86 21.69 -6.37
CA SER A 72 14.63 22.13 -5.71
C SER A 72 14.00 20.99 -4.94
N THR A 73 13.86 21.16 -3.62
CA THR A 73 13.20 20.21 -2.74
C THR A 73 11.72 20.56 -2.58
N ARG A 74 10.84 19.66 -3.03
CA ARG A 74 9.39 19.79 -2.89
C ARG A 74 8.87 18.89 -1.79
N LYS A 75 7.90 19.40 -1.02
CA LYS A 75 7.21 18.69 0.08
C LYS A 75 8.15 18.18 1.20
N GLY A 76 9.39 18.68 1.27
CA GLY A 76 10.36 18.42 2.33
C GLY A 76 11.15 17.12 2.21
N PHE A 77 11.01 16.37 1.12
CA PHE A 77 11.75 15.11 0.93
C PHE A 77 12.00 14.71 -0.53
N PHE A 78 11.38 15.32 -1.54
CA PHE A 78 11.71 15.05 -2.95
C PHE A 78 12.59 16.16 -3.49
N THR A 79 13.85 15.87 -3.78
CA THR A 79 14.79 16.81 -4.38
C THR A 79 14.95 16.50 -5.87
N ASN A 80 14.67 17.50 -6.70
CA ASN A 80 14.93 17.46 -8.13
C ASN A 80 16.12 18.36 -8.43
N CYS A 81 17.16 17.80 -9.04
CA CYS A 81 18.32 18.52 -9.54
C CYS A 81 18.36 18.44 -11.06
N SER A 82 18.57 19.59 -11.72
CA SER A 82 18.84 19.68 -13.16
C SER A 82 20.21 20.31 -13.36
N ALA A 83 21.00 19.81 -14.29
CA ALA A 83 22.28 20.40 -14.68
C ALA A 83 22.56 20.14 -16.16
N HIS A 84 23.25 21.08 -16.80
CA HIS A 84 23.71 20.97 -18.18
C HIS A 84 25.22 20.68 -18.18
N LEU A 85 25.61 19.56 -18.80
CA LEU A 85 26.97 19.05 -18.78
C LEU A 85 27.62 19.23 -20.15
N THR A 86 28.77 19.88 -20.18
CA THR A 86 29.64 19.95 -21.37
C THR A 86 31.01 19.40 -21.02
N TYR A 87 31.45 18.34 -21.70
CA TYR A 87 32.71 17.67 -21.37
C TYR A 87 33.40 17.13 -22.62
N THR A 88 34.73 17.05 -22.56
CA THR A 88 35.54 16.47 -23.64
C THR A 88 36.20 15.19 -23.15
N TYR A 89 36.01 14.09 -23.88
CA TYR A 89 36.62 12.80 -23.56
C TYR A 89 37.23 12.19 -24.81
N LYS A 90 38.51 11.79 -24.75
CA LYS A 90 39.28 11.25 -25.88
C LYS A 90 39.18 12.09 -27.17
N GLY A 91 39.14 13.42 -27.03
CA GLY A 91 39.08 14.36 -28.16
C GLY A 91 37.69 14.55 -28.78
N GLN A 92 36.64 13.91 -28.24
CA GLN A 92 35.24 14.16 -28.62
C GLN A 92 34.54 14.98 -27.55
N SER A 93 33.75 15.97 -27.98
CA SER A 93 32.99 16.84 -27.09
C SER A 93 31.54 16.37 -27.01
N TYR A 94 31.01 16.32 -25.80
CA TYR A 94 29.67 15.87 -25.50
C TYR A 94 28.89 16.97 -24.78
N ASP A 95 27.61 17.05 -25.10
CA ASP A 95 26.66 18.01 -24.56
C ASP A 95 25.42 17.25 -24.08
N LYS A 96 25.09 17.37 -22.79
CA LYS A 96 24.05 16.57 -22.12
C LYS A 96 23.33 17.33 -21.01
N ASP A 97 22.01 17.32 -21.09
CA ASP A 97 21.14 17.63 -19.95
C ASP A 97 20.98 16.42 -19.03
N VAL A 98 21.18 16.64 -17.73
CA VAL A 98 20.98 15.62 -16.70
C VAL A 98 19.95 16.12 -15.69
N GLU A 99 18.86 15.36 -15.56
CA GLU A 99 17.87 15.53 -14.52
C GLU A 99 17.93 14.34 -13.56
N ILE A 100 17.99 14.62 -12.27
CA ILE A 100 18.10 13.63 -11.20
C ILE A 100 17.04 13.96 -10.16
N MET A 101 16.16 13.00 -9.88
CA MET A 101 15.23 13.07 -8.76
C MET A 101 15.57 12.01 -7.74
N PHE A 102 15.68 12.43 -6.47
CA PHE A 102 15.97 11.54 -5.35
C PHE A 102 15.22 12.00 -4.09
N VAL A 103 15.12 11.11 -3.09
CA VAL A 103 14.49 11.44 -1.81
C VAL A 103 15.57 11.94 -0.86
N ASP A 104 15.53 13.22 -0.51
CA ASP A 104 16.49 13.86 0.38
C ASP A 104 15.82 14.99 1.17
N ILE A 105 16.24 15.14 2.42
CA ILE A 105 15.74 16.12 3.40
C ILE A 105 16.77 17.24 3.59
N HIS A 106 17.93 17.15 2.91
CA HIS A 106 18.97 18.17 2.93
C HIS A 106 18.48 19.53 2.42
N ALA A 107 19.00 20.59 3.02
CA ALA A 107 18.85 21.97 2.59
C ALA A 107 20.25 22.59 2.49
N GLY A 108 20.78 22.71 1.27
CA GLY A 108 22.11 23.21 0.99
C GLY A 108 22.54 22.94 -0.46
N ASP A 109 23.74 23.41 -0.80
CA ASP A 109 24.34 23.17 -2.12
C ASP A 109 24.97 21.77 -2.17
N TYR A 110 24.86 21.13 -3.34
CA TYR A 110 25.44 19.81 -3.59
C TYR A 110 26.75 19.98 -4.35
N ASP A 111 27.84 19.36 -3.87
CA ASP A 111 29.08 19.25 -4.63
C ASP A 111 29.05 18.01 -5.51
N THR A 112 29.33 18.18 -6.80
CA THR A 112 29.12 17.13 -7.80
C THR A 112 30.18 17.15 -8.88
N ASP A 113 30.77 15.99 -9.17
CA ASP A 113 31.70 15.78 -10.28
C ASP A 113 30.96 15.21 -11.50
N ILE A 114 31.49 15.44 -12.70
CA ILE A 114 30.99 14.77 -13.92
C ILE A 114 31.57 13.35 -13.95
N VAL A 115 30.67 12.36 -14.01
CA VAL A 115 31.03 10.95 -14.13
C VAL A 115 30.44 10.36 -15.40
N ILE A 116 31.28 9.69 -16.18
CA ILE A 116 30.91 8.99 -17.41
C ILE A 116 31.09 7.49 -17.26
N SER A 117 30.44 6.70 -18.14
CA SER A 117 30.81 5.30 -18.32
C SER A 117 32.09 5.20 -19.15
N GLY A 118 33.04 4.37 -18.70
CA GLY A 118 34.27 4.09 -19.44
C GLY A 118 34.01 3.35 -20.76
N ASP A 119 32.95 2.53 -20.80
CA ASP A 119 32.55 1.74 -21.96
C ASP A 119 31.63 2.52 -22.91
N HIS A 120 30.81 3.41 -22.35
CA HIS A 120 29.82 4.22 -23.06
C HIS A 120 29.97 5.72 -22.71
N PRO A 121 30.95 6.43 -23.31
CA PRO A 121 31.22 7.84 -23.00
C PRO A 121 30.05 8.79 -23.28
N GLU A 122 29.07 8.35 -24.07
CA GLU A 122 27.82 9.05 -24.33
C GLU A 122 26.87 9.11 -23.12
N LEU A 123 27.10 8.27 -22.10
CA LEU A 123 26.37 8.25 -20.85
C LEU A 123 27.16 9.03 -19.80
N ALA A 124 26.61 10.20 -19.44
CA ALA A 124 27.13 11.03 -18.36
C ALA A 124 26.07 11.23 -17.28
N THR A 125 26.54 11.37 -16.05
CA THR A 125 25.74 11.72 -14.88
C THR A 125 26.60 12.52 -13.91
N LEU A 126 25.97 13.04 -12.87
CA LEU A 126 26.68 13.67 -11.76
C LEU A 126 27.07 12.60 -10.73
N SER A 127 28.18 12.78 -10.01
CA SER A 127 28.57 11.89 -8.90
C SER A 127 27.41 11.72 -7.89
N LEU A 128 26.66 12.80 -7.63
CA LEU A 128 25.43 12.79 -6.83
C LEU A 128 24.37 11.79 -7.34
N GLY A 129 24.27 11.58 -8.65
CA GLY A 129 23.36 10.61 -9.25
C GLY A 129 23.73 9.17 -8.95
N LEU A 130 25.03 8.87 -8.87
CA LEU A 130 25.55 7.55 -8.50
C LEU A 130 25.42 7.32 -6.99
N ASP A 131 25.75 8.34 -6.20
CA ASP A 131 25.63 8.32 -4.74
C ASP A 131 24.19 8.05 -4.30
N MET A 132 23.21 8.66 -4.97
CA MET A 132 21.78 8.50 -4.68
C MET A 132 21.12 7.35 -5.46
N LEU A 133 21.88 6.56 -6.24
CA LEU A 133 21.32 5.51 -7.12
C LEU A 133 20.51 4.47 -6.32
N TRP A 134 21.08 3.97 -5.21
CA TRP A 134 20.39 2.97 -4.37
C TRP A 134 19.17 3.55 -3.66
N ASN A 135 19.23 4.81 -3.21
CA ASN A 135 18.08 5.49 -2.63
C ASN A 135 16.92 5.58 -3.64
N ARG A 136 17.23 5.91 -4.91
CA ARG A 136 16.23 5.96 -6.00
C ARG A 136 15.67 4.58 -6.34
N ILE A 137 16.52 3.56 -6.44
CA ILE A 137 16.10 2.16 -6.69
C ILE A 137 15.16 1.67 -5.59
N ILE A 138 15.56 1.81 -4.32
CA ILE A 138 14.78 1.34 -3.17
C ILE A 138 13.46 2.10 -3.10
N THR A 139 13.49 3.42 -3.26
CA THR A 139 12.29 4.26 -3.24
C THR A 139 11.30 3.82 -4.31
N LEU A 140 11.76 3.68 -5.56
CA LEU A 140 10.90 3.23 -6.65
C LEU A 140 10.35 1.82 -6.38
N ALA A 141 11.19 0.88 -5.95
CA ALA A 141 10.79 -0.48 -5.64
C ALA A 141 9.72 -0.55 -4.55
N VAL A 142 9.88 0.23 -3.47
CA VAL A 142 8.89 0.29 -2.37
C VAL A 142 7.57 0.87 -2.85
N PHE A 143 7.57 1.97 -3.60
CA PHE A 143 6.34 2.56 -4.13
C PHE A 143 5.63 1.62 -5.11
N VAL A 144 6.36 1.00 -6.04
CA VAL A 144 5.81 0.02 -6.98
C VAL A 144 5.26 -1.20 -6.24
N ALA A 145 5.95 -1.71 -5.21
CA ALA A 145 5.47 -2.84 -4.43
C ALA A 145 4.19 -2.50 -3.64
N LEU A 146 4.13 -1.32 -3.01
CA LEU A 146 2.95 -0.89 -2.24
C LEU A 146 1.74 -0.64 -3.15
N LEU A 147 1.91 0.16 -4.21
CA LEU A 147 0.81 0.51 -5.12
C LEU A 147 0.41 -0.68 -5.99
N GLY A 148 1.38 -1.41 -6.54
CA GLY A 148 1.17 -2.63 -7.32
C GLY A 148 0.54 -3.75 -6.47
N GLY A 149 1.01 -3.95 -5.24
CA GLY A 149 0.42 -4.88 -4.29
C GLY A 149 -1.03 -4.55 -3.96
N ALA A 150 -1.36 -3.27 -3.76
CA ALA A 150 -2.74 -2.82 -3.57
C ALA A 150 -3.61 -3.11 -4.81
N CYS A 151 -3.10 -2.88 -6.02
CA CYS A 151 -3.77 -3.25 -7.27
C CYS A 151 -4.06 -4.75 -7.36
N ILE A 152 -3.07 -5.60 -7.07
CA ILE A 152 -3.20 -7.06 -7.07
C ILE A 152 -4.30 -7.49 -6.09
N VAL A 153 -4.28 -6.99 -4.85
CA VAL A 153 -5.30 -7.29 -3.84
C VAL A 153 -6.70 -6.87 -4.29
N MET A 154 -6.85 -5.69 -4.90
CA MET A 154 -8.14 -5.23 -5.44
C MET A 154 -8.63 -6.12 -6.59
N ILE A 155 -7.74 -6.51 -7.52
CA ILE A 155 -8.08 -7.40 -8.64
C ILE A 155 -8.56 -8.75 -8.11
N PHE A 156 -7.84 -9.36 -7.16
CA PHE A 156 -8.25 -10.62 -6.55
C PHE A 156 -9.63 -10.53 -5.88
N GLN A 157 -9.93 -9.40 -5.23
CA GLN A 157 -11.25 -9.16 -4.64
C GLN A 157 -12.34 -9.06 -5.70
N ILE A 158 -12.11 -8.30 -6.78
CA ILE A 158 -13.06 -8.16 -7.90
C ILE A 158 -13.33 -9.51 -8.56
N LEU A 159 -12.28 -10.24 -8.94
CA LEU A 159 -12.38 -11.56 -9.56
C LEU A 159 -13.13 -12.55 -8.67
N ARG A 160 -12.90 -12.51 -7.36
CA ARG A 160 -13.63 -13.34 -6.40
C ARG A 160 -15.12 -13.05 -6.42
N VAL A 161 -15.52 -11.78 -6.35
CA VAL A 161 -16.94 -11.39 -6.36
C VAL A 161 -17.58 -11.75 -7.70
N TRP A 162 -16.89 -11.52 -8.82
CA TRP A 162 -17.39 -11.92 -10.14
C TRP A 162 -17.59 -13.42 -10.25
N ASN A 163 -16.63 -14.23 -9.76
CA ASN A 163 -16.78 -15.68 -9.75
C ASN A 163 -17.97 -16.13 -8.90
N VAL A 164 -18.16 -15.55 -7.71
CA VAL A 164 -19.34 -15.83 -6.87
C VAL A 164 -20.62 -15.46 -7.59
N CYS A 165 -20.75 -14.23 -8.10
CA CYS A 165 -21.94 -13.76 -8.81
C CYS A 165 -22.26 -14.60 -10.06
N GLY A 166 -21.24 -15.13 -10.75
CA GLY A 166 -21.42 -16.06 -11.85
C GLY A 166 -22.02 -17.41 -11.43
N GLN A 167 -21.72 -17.86 -10.21
CA GLN A 167 -22.22 -19.14 -9.67
C GLN A 167 -23.62 -19.05 -9.07
N LEU A 168 -24.06 -17.89 -8.56
CA LEU A 168 -25.34 -17.73 -7.85
C LEU A 168 -26.59 -18.16 -8.64
N HIS A 169 -26.50 -18.18 -9.97
CA HIS A 169 -27.58 -18.61 -10.87
C HIS A 169 -27.71 -20.12 -11.01
N ARG A 170 -26.65 -20.86 -10.68
CA ARG A 170 -26.67 -22.30 -10.80
C ARG A 170 -27.46 -22.85 -9.61
N PRO A 171 -28.41 -23.76 -9.83
CA PRO A 171 -29.10 -24.41 -8.72
C PRO A 171 -28.08 -25.09 -7.79
N ALA A 172 -28.09 -24.72 -6.51
CA ALA A 172 -27.24 -25.35 -5.51
C ALA A 172 -27.96 -25.45 -4.17
N LEU A 173 -27.46 -26.31 -3.29
CA LEU A 173 -27.94 -26.38 -1.91
C LEU A 173 -27.55 -25.11 -1.15
N LEU A 174 -28.48 -24.63 -0.33
CA LEU A 174 -28.31 -23.44 0.51
C LEU A 174 -28.11 -23.85 1.97
N GLU A 175 -27.01 -23.40 2.56
CA GLU A 175 -26.72 -23.63 3.98
C GLU A 175 -26.84 -22.29 4.74
N PRO A 176 -27.79 -22.14 5.68
CA PRO A 176 -27.96 -20.90 6.42
C PRO A 176 -26.81 -20.70 7.41
N VAL A 177 -26.27 -19.48 7.46
CA VAL A 177 -25.10 -19.12 8.26
C VAL A 177 -25.30 -17.75 8.93
N PRO A 178 -25.08 -17.64 10.26
CA PRO A 178 -25.13 -16.35 10.94
C PRO A 178 -23.89 -15.52 10.59
N VAL A 179 -24.09 -14.27 10.18
CA VAL A 179 -23.04 -13.30 9.82
C VAL A 179 -23.15 -12.04 10.65
N GLU A 180 -22.00 -11.44 10.98
CA GLU A 180 -21.96 -10.18 11.72
C GLU A 180 -22.10 -9.00 10.76
N ILE A 181 -23.05 -8.09 11.01
CA ILE A 181 -23.08 -6.81 10.30
C ILE A 181 -21.99 -5.90 10.87
N THR A 182 -21.04 -5.52 10.02
CA THR A 182 -19.86 -4.74 10.40
C THR A 182 -20.04 -3.24 10.17
N ALA A 183 -20.80 -2.87 9.15
CA ALA A 183 -21.12 -1.49 8.80
C ALA A 183 -22.38 -1.48 7.92
N PHE A 184 -23.15 -0.40 7.98
CA PHE A 184 -24.20 -0.14 7.01
C PHE A 184 -24.27 1.34 6.69
N GLN A 185 -24.78 1.67 5.51
CA GLN A 185 -24.96 3.03 5.04
C GLN A 185 -26.32 3.15 4.36
N ARG A 186 -27.16 4.05 4.87
CA ARG A 186 -28.44 4.42 4.27
C ARG A 186 -28.23 5.75 3.51
N ARG A 187 -28.34 5.73 2.18
CA ARG A 187 -28.29 6.92 1.32
C ARG A 187 -29.62 7.05 0.59
N GLY A 188 -30.45 8.00 1.03
CA GLY A 188 -31.84 8.10 0.56
C GLY A 188 -32.61 6.82 0.86
N LYS A 189 -33.27 6.26 -0.15
CA LYS A 189 -34.07 5.01 -0.02
C LYS A 189 -33.25 3.72 -0.14
N ARG A 190 -31.93 3.77 -0.39
CA ARG A 190 -31.08 2.58 -0.58
C ARG A 190 -30.26 2.28 0.67
N LEU A 191 -30.20 1.00 1.04
CA LEU A 191 -29.41 0.49 2.15
C LEU A 191 -28.24 -0.36 1.62
N THR A 192 -27.01 -0.03 2.02
CA THR A 192 -25.83 -0.86 1.74
C THR A 192 -25.34 -1.45 3.05
N VAL A 193 -25.14 -2.77 3.11
CA VAL A 193 -24.72 -3.50 4.31
C VAL A 193 -23.40 -4.19 4.02
N THR A 194 -22.44 -4.04 4.93
CA THR A 194 -21.17 -4.78 4.94
C THR A 194 -21.21 -5.77 6.09
N TYR A 195 -21.02 -7.05 5.79
CA TYR A 195 -21.11 -8.13 6.76
C TYR A 195 -19.89 -9.03 6.66
N ALA A 196 -19.58 -9.75 7.74
CA ALA A 196 -18.45 -10.66 7.79
C ALA A 196 -18.83 -11.98 8.47
N ASP A 197 -18.30 -13.07 7.91
CA ASP A 197 -18.42 -14.42 8.46
C ASP A 197 -17.43 -14.61 9.62
N LYS A 198 -17.80 -14.08 10.78
CA LYS A 198 -17.02 -14.15 12.04
C LYS A 198 -17.76 -14.88 13.17
N VAL A 199 -18.96 -15.37 12.89
CA VAL A 199 -19.88 -15.87 13.92
C VAL A 199 -20.10 -17.37 13.81
N ALA A 200 -20.12 -17.92 12.60
CA ALA A 200 -20.36 -19.34 12.33
C ALA A 200 -19.13 -20.22 12.51
N GLY A 201 -19.30 -21.54 12.57
CA GLY A 201 -18.22 -22.51 12.86
C GLY A 201 -17.05 -22.51 11.87
N LYS A 202 -17.26 -22.10 10.61
CA LYS A 202 -16.21 -22.05 9.56
C LYS A 202 -15.32 -20.78 9.63
N GLN A 203 -15.76 -19.74 10.36
CA GLN A 203 -15.08 -18.45 10.64
C GLN A 203 -14.10 -17.98 9.55
N THR A 204 -14.57 -17.84 8.30
CA THR A 204 -13.65 -17.45 7.21
C THR A 204 -13.10 -16.03 7.38
N GLY A 205 -13.74 -15.20 8.22
CA GLY A 205 -13.34 -13.82 8.49
C GLY A 205 -13.55 -12.86 7.32
N ARG A 206 -14.06 -13.37 6.18
CA ARG A 206 -14.23 -12.63 4.93
C ARG A 206 -15.39 -11.66 5.06
N ALA A 207 -15.20 -10.47 4.50
CA ALA A 207 -16.24 -9.46 4.40
C ALA A 207 -16.87 -9.46 3.00
N ALA A 208 -18.18 -9.21 2.95
CA ALA A 208 -18.94 -9.01 1.72
C ALA A 208 -19.83 -7.78 1.86
N HIS A 209 -20.19 -7.19 0.72
CA HIS A 209 -21.06 -6.02 0.67
C HIS A 209 -22.29 -6.33 -0.18
N THR A 210 -23.44 -5.89 0.31
CA THR A 210 -24.71 -6.09 -0.37
C THR A 210 -25.50 -4.80 -0.37
N ARG A 211 -26.16 -4.53 -1.50
CA ARG A 211 -27.11 -3.43 -1.65
C ARG A 211 -28.53 -3.99 -1.56
N PHE A 212 -29.39 -3.32 -0.83
CA PHE A 212 -30.83 -3.58 -0.75
C PHE A 212 -31.59 -2.52 -1.55
N GLU A 213 -32.65 -2.96 -2.23
CA GLU A 213 -33.58 -2.06 -2.91
C GLU A 213 -34.47 -1.32 -1.89
N PRO A 214 -35.14 -0.22 -2.28
CA PRO A 214 -36.04 0.51 -1.40
C PRO A 214 -37.07 -0.38 -0.71
N GLY A 215 -37.08 -0.34 0.62
CA GLY A 215 -38.01 -1.13 1.45
C GLY A 215 -37.54 -2.56 1.77
N GLN A 216 -36.41 -3.01 1.23
CA GLN A 216 -35.80 -4.28 1.65
C GLN A 216 -34.85 -4.04 2.83
N GLU A 217 -34.95 -4.89 3.85
CA GLU A 217 -34.08 -4.87 5.03
C GLU A 217 -33.40 -6.22 5.24
N PRO A 218 -32.20 -6.27 5.83
CA PRO A 218 -31.51 -7.53 6.13
C PRO A 218 -32.31 -8.37 7.14
N LEU A 219 -32.27 -9.69 6.99
CA LEU A 219 -32.87 -10.61 7.95
C LEU A 219 -31.99 -10.70 9.21
N ILE A 220 -32.36 -9.97 10.27
CA ILE A 220 -31.64 -9.96 11.55
C ILE A 220 -32.11 -11.14 12.40
N VAL A 221 -31.15 -11.86 13.01
CA VAL A 221 -31.40 -13.03 13.87
C VAL A 221 -30.95 -12.83 15.31
N GLY A 222 -30.40 -11.66 15.64
CA GLY A 222 -30.07 -11.28 17.01
C GLY A 222 -28.89 -10.34 17.07
N GLU A 223 -28.23 -10.32 18.23
CA GLU A 223 -27.09 -9.47 18.51
C GLU A 223 -25.94 -10.28 19.12
N LYS A 224 -24.71 -9.97 18.75
CA LYS A 224 -23.50 -10.52 19.37
C LYS A 224 -22.51 -9.40 19.65
N ALA A 225 -22.17 -9.22 20.92
CA ALA A 225 -21.17 -8.24 21.36
C ALA A 225 -21.40 -6.83 20.79
N GLY A 226 -22.64 -6.32 20.88
CA GLY A 226 -22.97 -4.97 20.42
C GLY A 226 -23.22 -4.84 18.92
N LYS A 227 -23.31 -5.93 18.15
CA LYS A 227 -23.50 -5.88 16.70
C LYS A 227 -24.64 -6.78 16.26
N SER A 228 -25.46 -6.28 15.34
CA SER A 228 -26.51 -7.07 14.71
C SER A 228 -25.92 -8.27 13.98
N VAL A 229 -26.45 -9.44 14.28
CA VAL A 229 -26.19 -10.69 13.57
C VAL A 229 -27.34 -10.89 12.60
N ALA A 230 -27.01 -11.06 11.34
CA ALA A 230 -27.96 -11.31 10.27
C ALA A 230 -27.78 -12.72 9.71
N LEU A 231 -28.78 -13.20 8.99
CA LEU A 231 -28.74 -14.49 8.34
C LEU A 231 -28.27 -14.35 6.89
N ALA A 232 -27.24 -15.08 6.55
CA ALA A 232 -26.79 -15.28 5.19
C ALA A 232 -26.91 -16.76 4.80
N VAL A 233 -26.69 -17.07 3.52
CA VAL A 233 -26.65 -18.44 3.02
C VAL A 233 -25.37 -18.69 2.24
N TRP A 234 -24.75 -19.85 2.45
CA TRP A 234 -23.77 -20.39 1.52
C TRP A 234 -24.48 -21.01 0.34
N HIS A 235 -24.03 -20.67 -0.86
CA HIS A 235 -24.53 -21.26 -2.10
C HIS A 235 -23.50 -22.25 -2.62
N GLY A 236 -23.74 -23.55 -2.43
CA GLY A 236 -22.78 -24.60 -2.79
C GLY A 236 -21.37 -24.35 -2.21
N ASN A 237 -20.35 -24.32 -3.07
CA ASN A 237 -18.96 -24.09 -2.68
C ASN A 237 -18.48 -22.64 -2.95
N THR A 238 -19.38 -21.67 -2.90
CA THR A 238 -19.03 -20.26 -3.12
C THR A 238 -18.10 -19.72 -2.02
N SER A 239 -17.28 -18.74 -2.38
CA SER A 239 -16.24 -18.19 -1.49
C SER A 239 -16.74 -17.10 -0.53
N LEU A 240 -17.98 -16.64 -0.70
CA LEU A 240 -18.65 -15.60 0.11
C LEU A 240 -20.12 -15.98 0.33
N PRO A 241 -20.67 -15.82 1.55
CA PRO A 241 -22.08 -16.06 1.81
C PRO A 241 -22.94 -14.88 1.33
N VAL A 242 -24.19 -15.15 0.94
CA VAL A 242 -25.15 -14.15 0.46
C VAL A 242 -26.08 -13.75 1.59
N LEU A 243 -26.12 -12.45 1.93
CA LEU A 243 -27.00 -11.91 2.95
C LEU A 243 -28.48 -11.96 2.51
N LEU A 244 -29.35 -12.47 3.38
CA LEU A 244 -30.79 -12.56 3.12
C LEU A 244 -31.52 -11.28 3.49
N ASP A 245 -32.60 -11.01 2.77
CA ASP A 245 -33.59 -10.00 3.13
C ASP A 245 -34.67 -10.59 4.05
N ASN A 246 -35.32 -9.73 4.84
CA ASN A 246 -36.34 -10.11 5.80
C ASN A 246 -37.56 -10.85 5.19
N ARG A 247 -37.78 -10.72 3.87
CA ARG A 247 -38.86 -11.37 3.11
C ARG A 247 -38.41 -12.55 2.26
N LEU A 248 -37.13 -12.94 2.33
CA LEU A 248 -36.51 -13.99 1.52
C LEU A 248 -36.76 -13.84 0.00
N GLU A 249 -36.93 -12.61 -0.50
CA GLU A 249 -37.14 -12.33 -1.93
C GLU A 249 -35.92 -12.64 -2.80
N ARG A 250 -34.74 -12.76 -2.17
CA ARG A 250 -33.48 -13.11 -2.85
C ARG A 250 -33.34 -14.57 -3.20
N ILE A 251 -34.19 -15.44 -2.66
CA ILE A 251 -34.20 -16.87 -2.93
C ILE A 251 -35.42 -17.18 -3.81
N GLU A 252 -35.23 -18.02 -4.81
CA GLU A 252 -36.32 -18.51 -5.66
C GLU A 252 -37.17 -19.56 -4.91
N LEU A 253 -38.06 -19.08 -4.03
CA LEU A 253 -39.00 -19.88 -3.23
C LEU A 253 -40.45 -19.64 -3.66
N THR A 254 -41.29 -20.67 -3.57
CA THR A 254 -42.74 -20.50 -3.64
C THR A 254 -43.28 -19.73 -2.42
N ALA A 255 -44.48 -19.17 -2.51
CA ALA A 255 -45.09 -18.44 -1.40
C ALA A 255 -45.26 -19.33 -0.15
N GLU A 256 -45.59 -20.60 -0.35
CA GLU A 256 -45.76 -21.59 0.72
C GLU A 256 -44.41 -21.97 1.37
N GLU A 257 -43.39 -22.29 0.55
CA GLU A 257 -42.04 -22.59 1.04
C GLU A 257 -41.46 -21.41 1.83
N ARG A 258 -41.72 -20.18 1.38
CA ARG A 258 -41.27 -18.96 2.05
C ARG A 258 -41.92 -18.77 3.42
N ALA A 259 -43.23 -18.99 3.52
CA ALA A 259 -43.94 -18.90 4.80
C ALA A 259 -43.41 -19.95 5.79
N ASN A 260 -43.21 -21.19 5.33
CA ASN A 260 -42.65 -22.27 6.12
C ASN A 260 -41.20 -21.99 6.57
N ALA A 261 -40.38 -21.40 5.69
CA ALA A 261 -38.99 -21.07 6.01
C ALA A 261 -38.87 -19.99 7.10
N LEU A 262 -39.79 -19.02 7.14
CA LEU A 262 -39.81 -17.93 8.12
C LEU A 262 -40.51 -18.28 9.43
N ALA A 263 -41.35 -19.31 9.46
CA ALA A 263 -42.13 -19.70 10.64
C ALA A 263 -41.28 -19.90 11.93
N PRO A 264 -40.11 -20.57 11.89
CA PRO A 264 -39.27 -20.71 13.09
C PRO A 264 -38.76 -19.37 13.65
N LEU A 265 -38.46 -18.40 12.77
CA LEU A 265 -38.01 -17.07 13.19
C LEU A 265 -39.17 -16.24 13.74
N ALA A 266 -40.35 -16.32 13.12
CA ALA A 266 -41.54 -15.64 13.60
C ALA A 266 -41.92 -16.12 15.02
N ALA A 267 -41.82 -17.43 15.26
CA ALA A 267 -42.02 -18.03 16.58
C ALA A 267 -40.97 -17.56 17.59
N ALA A 268 -39.69 -17.50 17.19
CA ALA A 268 -38.60 -17.07 18.07
C ALA A 268 -38.69 -15.59 18.49
N PHE A 269 -39.21 -14.71 17.62
CA PHE A 269 -39.27 -13.27 17.87
C PHE A 269 -40.65 -12.73 18.25
N GLY A 270 -41.67 -13.59 18.38
CA GLY A 270 -43.02 -13.17 18.77
C GLY A 270 -43.61 -12.07 17.86
N GLY A 271 -43.26 -12.08 16.57
CA GLY A 271 -43.69 -11.08 15.58
C GLY A 271 -42.97 -9.73 15.61
N ARG A 272 -41.97 -9.52 16.48
CA ARG A 272 -41.13 -8.31 16.50
C ARG A 272 -39.70 -8.63 16.05
N PRO A 273 -39.38 -8.55 14.75
CA PRO A 273 -38.03 -8.85 14.29
C PRO A 273 -37.02 -7.86 14.91
N PRO A 274 -35.83 -8.32 15.31
CA PRO A 274 -34.80 -7.45 15.85
C PRO A 274 -34.42 -6.39 14.81
N GLU A 275 -34.37 -5.13 15.24
CA GLU A 275 -34.06 -4.00 14.37
C GLU A 275 -32.56 -3.93 14.06
N LEU A 276 -32.21 -3.31 12.92
CA LEU A 276 -30.83 -3.06 12.56
C LEU A 276 -30.23 -1.99 13.49
N VAL A 277 -29.52 -2.44 14.53
CA VAL A 277 -28.89 -1.54 15.50
C VAL A 277 -27.56 -0.99 14.95
N ALA A 278 -27.51 0.32 14.70
CA ALA A 278 -26.27 1.04 14.46
C ALA A 278 -25.49 1.21 15.76
N GLN A 279 -24.67 0.22 16.12
CA GLN A 279 -23.57 0.52 17.02
C GLN A 279 -22.44 1.12 16.20
N GLY A 280 -22.33 2.45 16.28
CA GLY A 280 -21.08 3.14 15.96
C GLY A 280 -20.01 2.52 16.82
N LYS A 281 -19.18 1.63 16.25
CA LYS A 281 -17.99 1.13 16.94
C LYS A 281 -17.26 2.36 17.46
N LYS A 282 -17.18 2.52 18.79
CA LYS A 282 -16.07 3.26 19.37
C LYS A 282 -14.83 2.54 18.85
N GLY A 283 -14.20 3.13 17.83
CA GLY A 283 -12.94 2.61 17.32
C GLY A 283 -11.96 2.41 18.46
N PRO A 284 -10.84 1.69 18.25
CA PRO A 284 -9.80 1.64 19.26
C PRO A 284 -9.57 3.06 19.77
N SER A 285 -9.56 3.22 21.10
CA SER A 285 -9.53 4.53 21.73
C SER A 285 -8.42 5.37 21.08
N ILE A 286 -8.60 6.68 21.02
CA ILE A 286 -7.61 7.58 20.43
C ILE A 286 -6.20 7.26 21.00
N LYS A 287 -6.12 6.93 22.30
CA LYS A 287 -4.90 6.43 22.97
C LYS A 287 -4.33 5.14 22.36
N ALA A 288 -5.15 4.12 22.09
CA ALA A 288 -4.70 2.87 21.48
C ALA A 288 -4.33 2.99 19.99
N ARG A 289 -4.83 4.02 19.30
CA ARG A 289 -4.38 4.40 17.96
C ARG A 289 -3.03 5.12 18.03
N LEU A 290 -2.92 6.12 18.90
CA LEU A 290 -1.68 6.84 19.17
C LEU A 290 -0.55 5.91 19.60
N ALA A 291 -0.80 4.98 20.53
CA ALA A 291 0.20 4.03 20.99
C ALA A 291 0.73 3.13 19.87
N ARG A 292 -0.14 2.68 18.94
CA ARG A 292 0.28 1.88 17.78
C ARG A 292 1.08 2.71 16.78
N VAL A 293 0.64 3.92 16.50
CA VAL A 293 1.41 4.85 15.63
C VAL A 293 2.78 5.12 16.25
N LEU A 294 2.83 5.39 17.56
CA LEU A 294 4.06 5.64 18.28
C LEU A 294 4.99 4.42 18.29
N LEU A 295 4.46 3.21 18.48
CA LEU A 295 5.22 1.97 18.36
C LEU A 295 5.81 1.80 16.95
N ILE A 296 5.01 2.04 15.91
CA ILE A 296 5.49 1.97 14.52
C ILE A 296 6.62 2.99 14.30
N ILE A 297 6.44 4.24 14.75
CA ILE A 297 7.47 5.28 14.67
C ILE A 297 8.75 4.84 15.41
N LEU A 298 8.63 4.30 16.63
CA LEU A 298 9.78 3.81 17.39
C LEU A 298 10.52 2.67 16.68
N LEU A 299 9.80 1.75 16.04
CA LEU A 299 10.41 0.68 15.25
C LEU A 299 11.15 1.22 14.02
N PHE A 300 10.57 2.22 13.34
CA PHE A 300 11.25 2.90 12.24
C PHE A 300 12.51 3.63 12.72
N ILE A 301 12.43 4.37 13.84
CA ILE A 301 13.59 5.05 14.44
C ILE A 301 14.67 4.03 14.79
N ALA A 302 14.31 2.92 15.44
CA ALA A 302 15.27 1.87 15.79
C ALA A 302 15.92 1.23 14.55
N GLY A 303 15.15 0.98 13.50
CA GLY A 303 15.66 0.46 12.23
C GLY A 303 16.64 1.42 11.53
N ILE A 304 16.26 2.70 11.42
CA ILE A 304 17.10 3.75 10.83
C ILE A 304 18.39 3.91 11.64
N PHE A 305 18.29 3.99 12.96
CA PHE A 305 19.45 4.18 13.84
C PHE A 305 20.35 2.95 13.86
N GLY A 306 19.78 1.74 13.83
CA GLY A 306 20.53 0.49 13.72
C GLY A 306 21.28 0.38 12.39
N TYR A 307 20.64 0.77 11.29
CA TYR A 307 21.29 0.82 9.97
C TYR A 307 22.40 1.88 9.92
N TRP A 308 22.16 3.07 10.45
CA TRP A 308 23.18 4.12 10.57
C TRP A 308 24.38 3.64 11.42
N LEU A 309 24.12 2.99 12.55
CA LEU A 309 25.19 2.45 13.40
C LEU A 309 26.02 1.41 12.64
N TRP A 310 25.36 0.47 11.95
CA TRP A 310 26.03 -0.48 11.08
C TRP A 310 26.85 0.22 9.99
N TYR A 311 26.34 1.29 9.39
CA TYR A 311 27.07 2.05 8.38
C TYR A 311 28.38 2.60 8.93
N VAL A 312 28.33 3.38 10.02
CA VAL A 312 29.53 4.05 10.55
C VAL A 312 30.55 3.08 11.15
N THR A 313 30.12 1.91 11.67
CA THR A 313 31.03 0.95 12.29
C THR A 313 31.49 -0.17 11.36
N SER A 314 30.66 -0.58 10.40
CA SER A 314 30.80 -1.88 9.75
C SER A 314 30.62 -1.88 8.23
N ALA A 315 30.11 -0.82 7.58
CA ALA A 315 29.94 -0.81 6.12
C ALA A 315 31.28 -1.01 5.38
N GLY A 316 31.27 -1.73 4.26
CA GLY A 316 32.49 -2.02 3.47
C GLY A 316 33.07 -0.82 2.71
N SER A 317 32.32 0.28 2.60
CA SER A 317 32.72 1.52 1.91
C SER A 317 32.16 2.73 2.66
N GLN A 318 32.92 3.83 2.70
CA GLN A 318 32.46 5.12 3.21
C GLN A 318 31.36 5.75 2.32
N PHE A 319 31.34 5.40 1.03
CA PHE A 319 30.34 5.84 0.05
C PHE A 319 29.18 4.84 -0.02
N THR A 320 28.49 4.65 1.10
CA THR A 320 27.32 3.76 1.18
C THR A 320 26.06 4.57 1.49
N SER A 321 25.20 4.76 0.49
CA SER A 321 23.85 5.32 0.66
C SER A 321 22.84 4.25 1.12
N PRO A 322 21.84 4.58 1.96
CA PRO A 322 21.59 5.89 2.59
C PRO A 322 22.40 6.16 3.87
N GLY A 323 23.40 5.35 4.18
CA GLY A 323 24.16 5.45 5.44
C GLY A 323 24.87 6.80 5.62
N MET A 324 25.55 7.26 4.57
CA MET A 324 26.24 8.57 4.56
C MET A 324 25.27 9.73 4.74
N ASP A 325 24.10 9.66 4.10
CA ASP A 325 23.05 10.67 4.17
C ASP A 325 22.45 10.75 5.59
N LEU A 326 22.18 9.58 6.18
CA LEU A 326 21.74 9.47 7.57
C LEU A 326 22.78 10.05 8.52
N ASN A 327 24.07 9.79 8.29
CA ASN A 327 25.13 10.34 9.11
C ASN A 327 25.24 11.86 8.98
N ASN A 328 25.12 12.41 7.76
CA ASN A 328 25.11 13.84 7.51
C ASN A 328 23.96 14.56 8.25
N MET A 329 22.79 13.94 8.33
CA MET A 329 21.62 14.49 9.04
C MET A 329 21.72 14.43 10.57
N MET A 330 22.69 13.69 11.12
CA MET A 330 22.81 13.57 12.58
C MET A 330 23.16 14.92 13.22
N PRO A 331 22.70 15.18 14.46
CA PRO A 331 23.16 16.33 15.23
C PRO A 331 24.68 16.40 15.28
N ALA A 332 25.25 17.61 15.22
CA ALA A 332 26.69 17.81 15.03
C ALA A 332 27.61 16.91 15.89
N PRO A 333 27.34 16.67 17.20
CA PRO A 333 28.16 15.76 18.00
C PRO A 333 28.11 14.30 17.52
N ILE A 334 26.93 13.83 17.12
CA ILE A 334 26.70 12.45 16.66
C ILE A 334 27.29 12.26 15.25
N ASN A 335 27.07 13.24 14.36
CA ASN A 335 27.68 13.23 13.02
C ASN A 335 29.21 13.17 13.13
N ARG A 336 29.82 14.01 13.99
CA ARG A 336 31.28 14.02 14.18
C ARG A 336 31.80 12.68 14.67
N TRP A 337 31.13 12.09 15.65
CA TRP A 337 31.46 10.73 16.11
C TRP A 337 31.35 9.69 15.00
N GLY A 338 30.29 9.75 14.18
CA GLY A 338 30.13 8.85 13.04
C GLY A 338 31.24 9.01 11.99
N CYS A 339 31.61 10.26 11.69
CA CYS A 339 32.75 10.57 10.82
C CYS A 339 34.07 10.03 11.39
N ASP A 340 34.30 10.15 12.70
CA ASP A 340 35.49 9.59 13.35
C ASP A 340 35.56 8.05 13.21
N GLN A 341 34.42 7.35 13.31
CA GLN A 341 34.40 5.89 13.11
C GLN A 341 34.73 5.50 11.67
N LEU A 342 34.19 6.23 10.70
CA LEU A 342 34.50 6.02 9.29
C LEU A 342 35.97 6.34 8.99
N LYS A 343 36.50 7.46 9.54
CA LYS A 343 37.89 7.89 9.36
C LYS A 343 38.90 6.88 9.88
N LYS A 344 38.60 6.18 10.98
CA LYS A 344 39.46 5.08 11.48
C LYS A 344 39.69 3.96 10.47
N ARG A 345 38.76 3.80 9.53
CA ARG A 345 38.75 2.69 8.56
C ARG A 345 39.12 3.14 7.15
N PHE A 346 38.81 4.39 6.79
CA PHE A 346 38.94 4.95 5.44
C PHE A 346 39.78 6.23 5.40
N GLY A 347 40.54 6.55 6.47
CA GLY A 347 41.22 7.84 6.63
C GLY A 347 42.23 8.19 5.53
N ASP A 348 42.78 7.18 4.86
CA ASP A 348 43.70 7.34 3.72
C ASP A 348 42.99 7.63 2.39
N GLN A 349 41.65 7.66 2.40
CA GLN A 349 40.80 7.93 1.24
C GLN A 349 40.04 9.25 1.43
N ARG A 350 39.37 9.71 0.36
CA ARG A 350 38.50 10.89 0.42
C ARG A 350 37.34 10.67 1.40
N ALA A 351 36.99 11.73 2.15
CA ALA A 351 35.90 11.68 3.10
C ALA A 351 34.54 11.58 2.39
N PRO A 352 33.58 10.80 2.93
CA PRO A 352 32.24 10.75 2.37
C PRO A 352 31.48 12.05 2.65
N PHE A 353 30.43 12.29 1.87
CA PHE A 353 29.49 13.40 2.07
C PHE A 353 29.02 13.49 3.54
N GLY A 354 29.00 14.71 4.08
CA GLY A 354 28.70 14.97 5.49
C GLY A 354 29.85 14.73 6.47
N CYS A 355 31.01 14.28 6.01
CA CYS A 355 32.25 14.16 6.79
C CYS A 355 33.44 14.95 6.20
N THR A 356 33.20 15.70 5.13
CA THR A 356 34.19 16.51 4.44
C THR A 356 34.48 17.83 5.18
N ALA A 357 35.72 18.30 5.07
CA ALA A 357 36.14 19.64 5.43
C ALA A 357 35.72 20.65 4.35
N SER A 358 36.11 21.91 4.49
CA SER A 358 35.75 22.99 3.56
C SER A 358 36.33 22.83 2.14
N ASP A 359 37.27 21.90 1.96
CA ASP A 359 37.85 21.53 0.67
C ASP A 359 37.09 20.37 -0.01
N TYR A 360 35.98 19.93 0.58
CA TYR A 360 35.06 18.89 0.08
C TYR A 360 35.70 17.52 -0.18
N THR A 361 36.95 17.31 0.25
CA THR A 361 37.74 16.11 -0.04
C THR A 361 38.40 15.54 1.20
N SER A 362 38.93 16.41 2.06
CA SER A 362 39.58 16.03 3.31
C SER A 362 38.57 15.73 4.41
N TRP A 363 38.96 14.93 5.39
CA TRP A 363 38.15 14.65 6.59
C TRP A 363 38.12 15.87 7.53
N LYS A 364 36.94 16.23 8.03
CA LYS A 364 36.73 17.31 9.03
C LYS A 364 37.11 16.94 10.47
#